data_AF-A0A7L2M8T4-F1
#
_entry.id   AF-A0A7L2M8T4-F1
#
_cell.length_a   1.000
_cell.length_b   1.000
_cell.length_c   1.000
_cell.angle_alpha   90.00
_cell.angle_beta   90.00
_cell.angle_gamma   90.00
#
_symmetry.space_group_name_H-M   'P 1'
#
loop_
_entity.id
_entity.type
_entity.pdbx_description
1 polymer ?
#
loop_
_entity_poly.entity_id
_entity_poly.type
_entity_poly.pdbx_seq_one_letter_code
_entity_poly.pdbx_strand_id
1 'polypeptide(L)'
;MNPYVNCSSSEFPLPQQDFPVEPISPDLSNRTHPETLFDPKDANLTEEQLRDKYLGPRRSNFFVPVCVIYLLIFLVGAVGNTLTCIVILRHRFMRTPTNYYLFSLAVSDLLVLLLGMPLELYDMWSNYPFLLGASGCYFKTLLFEAVCFASILNVTALSVERYIAVVHPLKAKYVVTRNHAKRVIVTIWVVSVICSIPNTSVHGLQPLYVPGRGRVPDSEICTLVKPRLTYNLIIQVTTIIFFFLPMGTISVLYLLIGLQLKKEKMLEALAAKAGSSRNCHNTRGQKKVKRRQVTKMLFVLVVVFGICWAPFHTDRLVWSFVSTWTSNMLHMFQYVHIISGVFFYLSSAANPILYNLMSTRFREMFKEVMCHPGQRRPWARKYSPSVTRTTTRSTECEPVPGANGLPLSDAEEYELEDMDRGQASTHAMSLC
;
A
#
# COMPACT_ATOMS: atom_id res chain seq x y z
N MET A 1 14.74 -3.82 16.41
CA MET A 1 15.77 -3.24 17.30
C MET A 1 15.24 -1.92 17.83
N ASN A 2 15.44 -1.59 19.10
CA ASN A 2 14.88 -0.36 19.69
C ASN A 2 15.73 0.88 19.31
N PRO A 3 15.15 1.91 18.67
CA PRO A 3 15.86 3.17 18.45
C PRO A 3 16.03 3.99 19.75
N TYR A 4 15.15 3.83 20.75
CA TYR A 4 15.01 4.74 21.90
C TYR A 4 16.05 4.55 23.02
N VAL A 5 17.29 4.19 22.69
CA VAL A 5 18.41 4.14 23.65
C VAL A 5 18.74 5.56 24.13
N ASN A 6 18.77 5.77 25.44
CA ASN A 6 18.96 7.10 26.03
C ASN A 6 20.45 7.51 25.99
N CYS A 7 20.79 8.50 25.16
CA CYS A 7 22.17 8.95 24.94
C CYS A 7 22.62 10.10 25.88
N SER A 8 21.94 10.32 27.01
CA SER A 8 22.23 11.43 27.93
C SER A 8 23.37 11.15 28.93
N SER A 9 23.84 9.91 29.05
CA SER A 9 25.00 9.51 29.87
C SER A 9 26.28 9.56 29.05
N SER A 10 27.21 10.43 29.43
CA SER A 10 28.55 10.50 28.85
C SER A 10 29.42 9.28 29.22
N GLU A 11 30.38 8.95 28.35
CA GLU A 11 31.50 8.02 28.61
C GLU A 11 31.15 6.54 28.87
N PHE A 12 30.26 5.94 28.07
CA PHE A 12 30.22 4.47 27.92
C PHE A 12 30.19 4.05 26.44
N PRO A 13 30.99 3.04 26.04
CA PRO A 13 30.86 2.45 24.71
C PRO A 13 29.52 1.70 24.63
N LEU A 14 28.74 1.97 23.58
CA LEU A 14 27.60 1.12 23.23
C LEU A 14 28.10 -0.33 23.09
N PRO A 15 27.38 -1.33 23.63
CA PRO A 15 27.79 -2.71 23.46
C PRO A 15 27.82 -3.03 21.96
N GLN A 16 28.99 -3.42 21.45
CA GLN A 16 29.09 -4.11 20.17
C GLN A 16 28.35 -5.44 20.33
N GLN A 17 27.06 -5.43 20.02
CA GLN A 17 26.16 -6.57 20.18
C GLN A 17 26.37 -7.56 19.02
N ASP A 18 27.62 -7.97 18.86
CA ASP A 18 28.08 -9.10 18.07
C ASP A 18 28.39 -10.24 19.04
N PHE A 19 27.35 -10.71 19.74
CA PHE A 19 27.41 -12.00 20.43
C PHE A 19 27.55 -13.09 19.35
N PRO A 20 28.66 -13.84 19.29
CA PRO A 20 28.83 -14.90 18.32
C PRO A 20 27.83 -16.03 18.62
N VAL A 21 27.01 -16.38 17.63
CA VAL A 21 26.04 -17.49 17.74
C VAL A 21 26.76 -18.81 17.44
N GLU A 22 27.62 -19.27 18.35
CA GLU A 22 28.06 -20.68 18.37
C GLU A 22 26.99 -21.56 19.05
N PRO A 23 26.69 -22.76 18.52
CA PRO A 23 25.80 -23.71 19.18
C PRO A 23 26.48 -24.34 20.41
N ILE A 24 25.69 -24.69 21.43
CA ILE A 24 26.21 -25.29 22.66
C ILE A 24 26.66 -26.73 22.38
N SER A 25 27.97 -26.95 22.34
CA SER A 25 28.62 -28.26 22.44
C SER A 25 29.39 -28.37 23.77
N PRO A 26 29.24 -29.46 24.54
CA PRO A 26 29.81 -29.57 25.88
C PRO A 26 31.26 -30.08 25.84
N ASP A 27 32.22 -29.20 25.63
CA ASP A 27 33.63 -29.47 25.92
C ASP A 27 34.28 -28.27 26.65
N LEU A 28 35.04 -28.55 27.71
CA LEU A 28 35.41 -27.58 28.74
C LEU A 28 36.93 -27.57 28.97
N SER A 29 37.69 -27.06 27.99
CA SER A 29 39.04 -26.52 28.25
C SER A 29 39.55 -25.64 27.11
N ASN A 30 40.44 -24.70 27.44
CA ASN A 30 41.36 -23.99 26.54
C ASN A 30 40.78 -23.35 25.25
N ARG A 31 39.88 -22.37 25.43
CA ARG A 31 39.85 -21.18 24.57
C ARG A 31 39.93 -19.91 25.42
N THR A 32 40.96 -19.10 25.18
CA THR A 32 41.06 -17.72 25.69
C THR A 32 40.03 -16.85 24.96
N HIS A 33 38.86 -16.69 25.56
CA HIS A 33 37.89 -15.69 25.09
C HIS A 33 38.49 -14.28 25.21
N PRO A 34 38.25 -13.37 24.25
CA PRO A 34 38.46 -11.95 24.50
C PRO A 34 37.51 -11.53 25.63
N GLU A 35 38.05 -10.88 26.65
CA GLU A 35 37.27 -10.55 27.86
C GLU A 35 36.11 -9.61 27.51
N THR A 36 34.88 -10.10 27.64
CA THR A 36 33.67 -9.27 27.67
C THR A 36 33.64 -8.52 28.99
N LEU A 37 34.40 -7.41 29.03
CA LEU A 37 34.75 -6.65 30.22
C LEU A 37 33.59 -6.55 31.22
N PHE A 38 33.72 -7.28 32.32
CA PHE A 38 32.79 -7.23 33.44
C PHE A 38 32.92 -5.87 34.13
N ASP A 39 31.96 -4.97 33.92
CA ASP A 39 31.86 -3.73 34.69
C ASP A 39 31.42 -4.08 36.11
N PRO A 40 32.29 -3.94 37.14
CA PRO A 40 31.96 -4.35 38.50
C PRO A 40 30.82 -3.52 39.11
N LYS A 41 30.41 -2.41 38.47
CA LYS A 41 29.22 -1.65 38.86
C LYS A 41 27.92 -2.44 38.62
N ASP A 42 27.88 -3.33 37.62
CA ASP A 42 26.66 -4.09 37.26
C ASP A 42 26.29 -5.19 38.28
N ALA A 43 27.24 -5.59 39.12
CA ALA A 43 26.95 -6.43 40.29
C ALA A 43 26.04 -5.72 41.30
N ASN A 44 26.18 -4.40 41.44
CA ASN A 44 25.48 -3.58 42.44
C ASN A 44 24.14 -3.01 41.95
N LEU A 45 23.83 -3.13 40.65
CA LEU A 45 22.59 -2.62 40.08
C LEU A 45 21.39 -3.56 40.31
N THR A 46 20.19 -3.01 40.37
CA THR A 46 18.95 -3.79 40.26
C THR A 46 18.74 -4.27 38.82
N GLU A 47 17.89 -5.27 38.63
CA GLU A 47 17.51 -5.75 37.29
C GLU A 47 16.81 -4.67 36.46
N GLU A 48 16.09 -3.76 37.12
CA GLU A 48 15.47 -2.60 36.48
C GLU A 48 16.51 -1.58 35.99
N GLN A 49 17.51 -1.28 36.83
CA GLN A 49 18.63 -0.41 36.45
C GLN A 49 19.48 -1.02 35.32
N LEU A 50 19.64 -2.34 35.28
CA LEU A 50 20.31 -3.02 34.15
C LEU A 50 19.49 -2.94 32.86
N ARG A 51 18.17 -3.12 32.93
CA ARG A 51 17.31 -2.94 31.75
C ARG A 51 17.38 -1.50 31.23
N ASP A 52 17.36 -0.49 32.11
CA ASP A 52 17.50 0.91 31.70
C ASP A 52 18.89 1.22 31.11
N LYS A 53 19.98 0.76 31.76
CA LYS A 53 21.38 0.89 31.28
C LYS A 53 21.59 0.31 29.88
N TYR A 54 21.01 -0.87 29.59
CA TYR A 54 21.31 -1.63 28.37
C TYR A 54 20.25 -1.56 27.27
N LEU A 55 18.97 -1.36 27.61
CA LEU A 55 17.86 -1.32 26.64
C LEU A 55 17.26 0.09 26.48
N GLY A 56 17.66 1.04 27.34
CA GLY A 56 17.06 2.37 27.45
C GLY A 56 15.75 2.36 28.26
N PRO A 57 15.07 3.50 28.38
CA PRO A 57 13.82 3.60 29.14
C PRO A 57 12.74 2.67 28.56
N ARG A 58 11.94 2.08 29.45
CA ARG A 58 10.84 1.17 29.08
C ARG A 58 9.82 1.82 28.13
N ARG A 59 9.59 3.13 28.27
CA ARG A 59 8.68 3.93 27.42
C ARG A 59 9.47 5.01 26.70
N SER A 60 9.22 5.17 25.40
CA SER A 60 9.87 6.19 24.58
C SER A 60 9.42 7.59 24.99
N ASN A 61 10.38 8.52 25.14
CA ASN A 61 10.14 9.95 25.32
C ASN A 61 9.29 10.55 24.18
N PHE A 62 9.34 9.94 22.98
CA PHE A 62 8.57 10.37 21.81
C PHE A 62 7.17 9.76 21.73
N PHE A 63 6.77 8.86 22.64
CA PHE A 63 5.48 8.18 22.60
C PHE A 63 4.30 9.16 22.49
N VAL A 64 4.26 10.20 23.32
CA VAL A 64 3.10 11.12 23.38
C VAL A 64 2.91 11.89 22.07
N PRO A 65 3.91 12.63 21.54
CA PRO A 65 3.74 13.34 20.28
C PRO A 65 3.50 12.41 19.08
N VAL A 66 4.17 11.25 19.01
CA VAL A 66 3.96 10.29 17.92
C VAL A 66 2.56 9.67 17.99
N CYS A 67 2.06 9.30 19.17
CA CYS A 67 0.70 8.79 19.36
C CYS A 67 -0.38 9.79 18.90
N VAL A 68 -0.21 11.08 19.17
CA VAL A 68 -1.13 12.14 18.67
C VAL A 68 -1.11 12.23 17.14
N ILE A 69 0.08 12.21 16.53
CA ILE A 69 0.22 12.24 15.06
C ILE A 69 -0.38 10.98 14.42
N TYR A 70 -0.09 9.81 14.99
CA TYR A 70 -0.57 8.51 14.51
C TYR A 70 -2.09 8.39 14.66
N LEU A 71 -2.70 8.91 15.74
CA LEU A 71 -4.15 8.96 15.89
C LEU A 71 -4.82 9.80 14.77
N LEU A 72 -4.24 10.94 14.40
CA LEU A 72 -4.75 11.77 13.29
C LEU A 72 -4.64 11.05 11.94
N ILE A 73 -3.50 10.40 11.68
CA ILE A 73 -3.27 9.58 10.46
C ILE A 73 -4.24 8.39 10.43
N PHE A 74 -4.44 7.71 11.56
CA PHE A 74 -5.36 6.58 11.72
C PHE A 74 -6.80 6.97 11.41
N LEU A 75 -7.31 8.05 12.02
CA LEU A 75 -8.70 8.50 11.81
C LEU A 75 -8.97 8.81 10.33
N VAL A 76 -8.06 9.51 9.66
CA VAL A 76 -8.19 9.85 8.24
C VAL A 76 -8.04 8.61 7.35
N GLY A 77 -7.02 7.80 7.57
CA GLY A 77 -6.69 6.64 6.74
C GLY A 77 -7.65 5.47 6.90
N ALA A 78 -8.05 5.12 8.14
CA ALA A 78 -8.96 4.01 8.40
C ALA A 78 -10.37 4.33 7.85
N VAL A 79 -10.90 5.53 8.10
CA VAL A 79 -12.20 5.96 7.54
C VAL A 79 -12.12 6.04 6.01
N GLY A 80 -11.08 6.67 5.47
CA GLY A 80 -10.93 6.86 4.02
C GLY A 80 -10.78 5.57 3.23
N ASN A 81 -9.99 4.61 3.72
CA ASN A 81 -9.81 3.32 3.06
C ASN A 81 -11.02 2.39 3.27
N THR A 82 -11.66 2.42 4.45
CA THR A 82 -12.93 1.71 4.68
C THR A 82 -14.02 2.20 3.73
N LEU A 83 -14.18 3.51 3.55
CA LEU A 83 -15.10 4.09 2.57
C LEU A 83 -14.73 3.71 1.12
N THR A 84 -13.44 3.66 0.78
CA THR A 84 -12.97 3.19 -0.53
C THR A 84 -13.43 1.75 -0.79
N CYS A 85 -13.23 0.86 0.19
CA CYS A 85 -13.70 -0.53 0.13
C CYS A 85 -15.23 -0.63 0.00
N ILE A 86 -15.98 0.07 0.85
CA ILE A 86 -17.46 0.07 0.84
C ILE A 86 -18.00 0.57 -0.51
N VAL A 87 -17.48 1.66 -1.07
CA VAL A 87 -17.94 2.22 -2.36
C VAL A 87 -17.73 1.23 -3.51
N ILE A 88 -16.58 0.56 -3.56
CA ILE A 88 -16.25 -0.38 -4.64
C ILE A 88 -17.08 -1.68 -4.52
N LEU A 89 -17.36 -2.12 -3.30
CA LEU A 89 -18.23 -3.29 -3.05
C LEU A 89 -19.71 -2.97 -3.30
N ARG A 90 -20.25 -1.86 -2.76
CA ARG A 90 -21.67 -1.48 -2.85
C ARG A 90 -22.10 -1.18 -4.28
N HIS A 91 -21.30 -0.44 -5.06
CA HIS A 91 -21.72 0.04 -6.38
C HIS A 91 -21.18 -0.85 -7.52
N ARG A 92 -22.06 -1.64 -8.15
CA ARG A 92 -21.71 -2.57 -9.25
C ARG A 92 -20.93 -1.91 -10.40
N PHE A 93 -21.20 -0.63 -10.71
CA PHE A 93 -20.48 0.12 -11.76
C PHE A 93 -19.07 0.56 -11.34
N MET A 94 -18.79 0.67 -10.03
CA MET A 94 -17.44 0.94 -9.51
C MET A 94 -16.53 -0.29 -9.56
N ARG A 95 -17.06 -1.49 -9.83
CA ARG A 95 -16.28 -2.73 -10.00
C ARG A 95 -15.60 -2.76 -11.38
N THR A 96 -14.57 -1.92 -11.54
CA THR A 96 -13.70 -1.84 -12.73
C THR A 96 -12.32 -2.44 -12.44
N PRO A 97 -11.53 -2.84 -13.45
CA PRO A 97 -10.19 -3.42 -13.24
C PRO A 97 -9.27 -2.53 -12.40
N THR A 98 -9.24 -1.22 -12.67
CA THR A 98 -8.51 -0.24 -11.85
C THR A 98 -8.94 -0.26 -10.40
N ASN A 99 -10.26 -0.23 -10.16
CA ASN A 99 -10.80 -0.13 -8.82
C ASN A 99 -10.59 -1.42 -8.01
N TYR A 100 -10.31 -2.57 -8.65
CA TYR A 100 -9.80 -3.73 -7.93
C TYR A 100 -8.39 -3.51 -7.37
N TYR A 101 -7.48 -2.84 -8.09
CA TYR A 101 -6.17 -2.45 -7.53
C TYR A 101 -6.33 -1.39 -6.43
N LEU A 102 -7.21 -0.40 -6.61
CA LEU A 102 -7.49 0.61 -5.56
C LEU A 102 -8.10 -0.05 -4.30
N PHE A 103 -8.94 -1.08 -4.47
CA PHE A 103 -9.46 -1.88 -3.37
C PHE A 103 -8.35 -2.68 -2.67
N SER A 104 -7.44 -3.33 -3.43
CA SER A 104 -6.34 -4.08 -2.82
C SER A 104 -5.35 -3.17 -2.09
N LEU A 105 -5.10 -1.95 -2.59
CA LEU A 105 -4.27 -0.95 -1.92
C LEU A 105 -4.95 -0.43 -0.65
N ALA A 106 -6.26 -0.16 -0.69
CA ALA A 106 -7.03 0.17 0.51
C ALA A 106 -7.05 -0.96 1.56
N VAL A 107 -6.90 -2.22 1.16
CA VAL A 107 -6.77 -3.37 2.08
C VAL A 107 -5.37 -3.45 2.71
N SER A 108 -4.28 -3.24 1.96
CA SER A 108 -2.94 -3.16 2.58
C SER A 108 -2.79 -1.93 3.48
N ASP A 109 -3.36 -0.79 3.08
CA ASP A 109 -3.46 0.42 3.90
C ASP A 109 -4.29 0.21 5.18
N LEU A 110 -5.37 -0.56 5.13
CA LEU A 110 -6.14 -0.92 6.34
C LEU A 110 -5.36 -1.88 7.25
N LEU A 111 -4.64 -2.85 6.70
CA LEU A 111 -3.85 -3.79 7.51
C LEU A 111 -2.69 -3.07 8.24
N VAL A 112 -1.99 -2.15 7.57
CA VAL A 112 -0.90 -1.40 8.21
C VAL A 112 -1.41 -0.42 9.28
N LEU A 113 -2.57 0.20 9.08
CA LEU A 113 -3.18 1.10 10.06
C LEU A 113 -3.87 0.38 11.23
N LEU A 114 -4.57 -0.74 10.98
CA LEU A 114 -5.33 -1.45 12.02
C LEU A 114 -4.48 -2.45 12.83
N LEU A 115 -3.38 -2.97 12.26
CA LEU A 115 -2.54 -3.99 12.91
C LEU A 115 -1.08 -3.53 13.07
N GLY A 116 -0.49 -2.85 12.08
CA GLY A 116 0.89 -2.35 12.17
C GLY A 116 1.05 -1.24 13.20
N MET A 117 0.30 -0.14 13.04
CA MET A 117 0.40 1.04 13.90
C MET A 117 0.19 0.76 15.40
N PRO A 118 -0.77 -0.09 15.84
CA PRO A 118 -0.89 -0.45 17.26
C PRO A 118 0.30 -1.28 17.79
N LEU A 119 0.93 -2.12 16.96
CA LEU A 119 2.13 -2.87 17.35
C LEU A 119 3.34 -1.97 17.55
N GLU A 120 3.51 -0.95 16.70
CA GLU A 120 4.59 0.04 16.83
C GLU A 120 4.37 0.96 18.05
N LEU A 121 3.14 1.45 18.25
CA LEU A 121 2.80 2.22 19.45
C LEU A 121 2.96 1.39 20.74
N TYR A 122 2.75 0.08 20.68
CA TYR A 122 3.06 -0.84 21.78
C TYR A 122 4.57 -0.89 22.07
N ASP A 123 5.45 -1.01 21.06
CA ASP A 123 6.90 -0.95 21.26
C ASP A 123 7.33 0.41 21.87
N MET A 124 6.73 1.51 21.41
CA MET A 124 7.00 2.86 21.96
C MET A 124 6.50 3.01 23.39
N TRP A 125 5.48 2.25 23.81
CA TRP A 125 4.93 2.26 25.17
C TRP A 125 5.72 1.36 26.13
N SER A 126 6.11 0.16 25.68
CA SER A 126 6.82 -0.84 26.47
C SER A 126 7.83 -1.59 25.60
N ASN A 127 9.00 -0.96 25.41
CA ASN A 127 10.19 -1.49 24.71
C ASN A 127 10.54 -2.92 25.14
N TYR A 128 10.43 -3.23 26.43
CA TYR A 128 10.57 -4.56 27.01
C TYR A 128 9.57 -4.80 28.16
N PRO A 129 9.28 -6.07 28.50
CA PRO A 129 9.46 -7.24 27.66
C PRO A 129 8.43 -7.26 26.52
N PHE A 130 8.75 -7.94 25.42
CA PHE A 130 7.89 -8.13 24.26
C PHE A 130 6.86 -9.25 24.53
N LEU A 131 5.68 -8.85 25.02
CA LEU A 131 4.64 -9.72 25.59
C LEU A 131 3.97 -10.67 24.57
N LEU A 132 4.08 -10.41 23.26
CA LEU A 132 3.45 -11.23 22.22
C LEU A 132 4.27 -12.50 21.86
N GLY A 133 5.39 -12.73 22.53
CA GLY A 133 6.21 -13.93 22.36
C GLY A 133 6.88 -14.04 20.97
N ALA A 134 7.52 -15.19 20.71
CA ALA A 134 8.22 -15.43 19.45
C ALA A 134 7.27 -15.36 18.23
N SER A 135 6.09 -15.98 18.34
CA SER A 135 5.05 -15.94 17.30
C SER A 135 4.58 -14.52 16.99
N GLY A 136 4.42 -13.67 18.00
CA GLY A 136 4.10 -12.25 17.81
C GLY A 136 5.22 -11.47 17.13
N CYS A 137 6.48 -11.78 17.41
CA CYS A 137 7.63 -11.15 16.78
C CYS A 137 7.72 -11.52 15.28
N TYR A 138 7.54 -12.80 14.95
CA TYR A 138 7.46 -13.25 13.55
C TYR A 138 6.23 -12.65 12.84
N PHE A 139 5.05 -12.67 13.45
CA PHE A 139 3.84 -12.08 12.88
C PHE A 139 4.01 -10.58 12.58
N LYS A 140 4.56 -9.82 13.53
CA LYS A 140 4.86 -8.39 13.39
C LYS A 140 5.76 -8.13 12.19
N THR A 141 6.94 -8.75 12.13
CA THR A 141 7.88 -8.53 11.01
C THR A 141 7.31 -9.00 9.68
N LEU A 142 6.60 -10.13 9.64
CA LEU A 142 5.96 -10.64 8.43
C LEU A 142 4.87 -9.67 7.92
N LEU A 143 4.01 -9.19 8.82
CA LEU A 143 2.94 -8.23 8.53
C LEU A 143 3.51 -6.96 7.90
N PHE A 144 4.48 -6.31 8.54
CA PHE A 144 5.05 -5.05 8.08
C PHE A 144 5.68 -5.15 6.70
N GLU A 145 6.51 -6.18 6.45
CA GLU A 145 7.12 -6.40 5.13
C GLU A 145 6.07 -6.79 4.07
N ALA A 146 5.06 -7.60 4.42
CA ALA A 146 4.09 -8.11 3.46
C ALA A 146 3.11 -7.02 2.99
N VAL A 147 2.61 -6.16 3.89
CA VAL A 147 1.76 -5.02 3.49
C VAL A 147 2.57 -3.97 2.74
N CYS A 148 3.85 -3.79 3.09
CA CYS A 148 4.81 -2.96 2.37
C CYS A 148 4.95 -3.40 0.91
N PHE A 149 5.39 -4.63 0.66
CA PHE A 149 5.55 -5.16 -0.69
C PHE A 149 4.21 -5.20 -1.45
N ALA A 150 3.09 -5.48 -0.77
CA ALA A 150 1.78 -5.47 -1.39
C ALA A 150 1.34 -4.06 -1.85
N SER A 151 1.55 -3.01 -1.05
CA SER A 151 1.23 -1.63 -1.44
C SER A 151 2.08 -1.17 -2.62
N ILE A 152 3.40 -1.39 -2.56
CA ILE A 152 4.37 -1.13 -3.64
C ILE A 152 3.94 -1.79 -4.96
N LEU A 153 3.69 -3.10 -4.93
CA LEU A 153 3.33 -3.86 -6.12
C LEU A 153 1.95 -3.48 -6.66
N ASN A 154 0.98 -3.12 -5.80
CA ASN A 154 -0.32 -2.62 -6.24
C ASN A 154 -0.21 -1.27 -6.96
N VAL A 155 0.58 -0.31 -6.45
CA VAL A 155 0.84 0.97 -7.14
C VAL A 155 1.56 0.74 -8.47
N THR A 156 2.49 -0.23 -8.52
CA THR A 156 3.19 -0.62 -9.76
C THR A 156 2.23 -1.22 -10.79
N ALA A 157 1.42 -2.20 -10.40
CA ALA A 157 0.45 -2.88 -11.29
C ALA A 157 -0.67 -1.94 -11.78
N LEU A 158 -1.15 -1.03 -10.91
CA LEU A 158 -2.06 0.06 -11.26
C LEU A 158 -1.45 0.97 -12.34
N SER A 159 -0.16 1.26 -12.23
CA SER A 159 0.57 2.11 -13.20
C SER A 159 0.80 1.40 -14.54
N VAL A 160 1.08 0.09 -14.52
CA VAL A 160 1.14 -0.76 -15.73
C VAL A 160 -0.23 -0.86 -16.42
N GLU A 161 -1.32 -1.10 -15.67
CA GLU A 161 -2.69 -1.08 -16.22
C GLU A 161 -2.96 0.24 -16.94
N ARG A 162 -2.59 1.34 -16.29
CA ARG A 162 -2.84 2.69 -16.78
C ARG A 162 -1.99 3.06 -17.99
N TYR A 163 -0.75 2.61 -18.06
CA TYR A 163 0.07 2.68 -19.27
C TYR A 163 -0.58 1.92 -20.43
N ILE A 164 -0.93 0.64 -20.23
CA ILE A 164 -1.58 -0.19 -21.25
C ILE A 164 -2.89 0.45 -21.71
N ALA A 165 -3.70 0.94 -20.78
CA ALA A 165 -4.94 1.64 -21.07
C ALA A 165 -4.70 2.88 -21.94
N VAL A 166 -3.84 3.80 -21.51
CA VAL A 166 -3.65 5.10 -22.19
C VAL A 166 -2.92 4.95 -23.52
N VAL A 167 -1.79 4.24 -23.54
CA VAL A 167 -0.87 4.18 -24.69
C VAL A 167 -1.27 3.11 -25.70
N HIS A 168 -1.82 1.97 -25.24
CA HIS A 168 -2.14 0.81 -26.09
C HIS A 168 -3.65 0.48 -26.07
N PRO A 169 -4.54 1.39 -26.53
CA PRO A 169 -5.99 1.27 -26.36
C PRO A 169 -6.62 0.04 -27.05
N LEU A 170 -5.97 -0.55 -28.05
CA LEU A 170 -6.39 -1.83 -28.63
C LEU A 170 -6.04 -3.01 -27.71
N LYS A 171 -4.80 -3.06 -27.18
CA LYS A 171 -4.37 -4.06 -26.19
C LYS A 171 -5.21 -3.98 -24.91
N ALA A 172 -5.57 -2.77 -24.51
CA ALA A 172 -6.40 -2.52 -23.33
C ALA A 172 -7.77 -3.23 -23.37
N LYS A 173 -8.36 -3.45 -24.56
CA LYS A 173 -9.66 -4.14 -24.68
C LYS A 173 -9.63 -5.57 -24.13
N TYR A 174 -8.51 -6.29 -24.30
CA TYR A 174 -8.39 -7.70 -23.92
C TYR A 174 -7.49 -7.94 -22.70
N VAL A 175 -6.51 -7.06 -22.42
CA VAL A 175 -5.66 -7.19 -21.21
C VAL A 175 -6.35 -6.63 -19.96
N VAL A 176 -7.02 -5.47 -20.06
CA VAL A 176 -7.57 -4.75 -18.89
C VAL A 176 -8.96 -5.29 -18.53
N THR A 177 -9.00 -6.54 -18.07
CA THR A 177 -10.22 -7.26 -17.67
C THR A 177 -10.30 -7.45 -16.15
N ARG A 178 -11.51 -7.70 -15.64
CA ARG A 178 -11.75 -7.93 -14.19
C ARG A 178 -11.03 -9.18 -13.68
N ASN A 179 -11.05 -10.26 -14.47
CA ASN A 179 -10.46 -11.55 -14.08
C ASN A 179 -8.93 -11.51 -14.13
N HIS A 180 -8.36 -10.77 -15.09
CA HIS A 180 -6.91 -10.48 -15.10
C HIS A 180 -6.50 -9.68 -13.85
N ALA A 181 -7.19 -8.58 -13.53
CA ALA A 181 -6.88 -7.77 -12.34
C ALA A 181 -6.95 -8.58 -11.04
N LYS A 182 -7.98 -9.43 -10.85
CA LYS A 182 -8.07 -10.36 -9.72
C LYS A 182 -6.86 -11.30 -9.63
N ARG A 183 -6.47 -11.93 -10.76
CA ARG A 183 -5.30 -12.82 -10.80
C ARG A 183 -4.02 -12.09 -10.40
N VAL A 184 -3.77 -10.91 -10.97
CA VAL A 184 -2.60 -10.08 -10.63
C VAL A 184 -2.58 -9.73 -9.15
N ILE A 185 -3.72 -9.34 -8.56
CA ILE A 185 -3.81 -9.05 -7.12
C ILE A 185 -3.47 -10.27 -6.26
N VAL A 186 -4.00 -11.47 -6.59
CA VAL A 186 -3.64 -12.70 -5.87
C VAL A 186 -2.13 -12.99 -5.99
N THR A 187 -1.55 -12.84 -7.19
CA THR A 187 -0.11 -12.98 -7.39
C THR A 187 0.70 -11.97 -6.57
N ILE A 188 0.24 -10.71 -6.47
CA ILE A 188 0.88 -9.67 -5.65
C ILE A 188 0.94 -10.09 -4.18
N TRP A 189 -0.20 -10.50 -3.59
CA TRP A 189 -0.24 -10.90 -2.18
C TRP A 189 0.64 -12.13 -1.89
N VAL A 190 0.63 -13.13 -2.77
CA VAL A 190 1.48 -14.33 -2.64
C VAL A 190 2.98 -13.97 -2.75
N VAL A 191 3.38 -13.18 -3.75
CA VAL A 191 4.77 -12.74 -3.91
C VAL A 191 5.22 -11.89 -2.72
N SER A 192 4.36 -10.98 -2.23
CA SER A 192 4.67 -10.13 -1.07
C SER A 192 4.98 -10.98 0.16
N VAL A 193 4.07 -11.89 0.54
CA VAL A 193 4.28 -12.78 1.71
C VAL A 193 5.53 -13.64 1.56
N ILE A 194 5.77 -14.23 0.37
CA ILE A 194 6.98 -15.04 0.12
C ILE A 194 8.26 -14.20 0.30
N CYS A 195 8.30 -12.99 -0.27
CA CYS A 195 9.47 -12.10 -0.16
C CYS A 195 9.67 -11.53 1.25
N SER A 196 8.65 -11.55 2.12
CA SER A 196 8.77 -11.14 3.53
C SER A 196 9.38 -12.21 4.44
N ILE A 197 9.33 -13.49 4.07
CA ILE A 197 9.84 -14.60 4.88
C ILE A 197 11.34 -14.47 5.23
N PRO A 198 12.26 -14.12 4.30
CA PRO A 198 13.67 -13.96 4.63
C PRO A 198 13.97 -12.88 5.68
N ASN A 199 13.30 -11.72 5.62
CA ASN A 199 13.46 -10.68 6.64
C ASN A 199 12.82 -11.11 7.97
N THR A 200 11.75 -11.91 7.92
CA THR A 200 11.10 -12.46 9.12
C THR A 200 11.98 -13.49 9.82
N SER A 201 12.67 -14.38 9.08
CA SER A 201 13.47 -15.48 9.65
C SER A 201 14.78 -15.04 10.30
N VAL A 202 15.24 -13.81 10.06
CA VAL A 202 16.38 -13.22 10.77
C VAL A 202 16.01 -12.51 12.08
N HIS A 203 14.71 -12.25 12.32
CA HIS A 203 14.23 -11.68 13.58
C HIS A 203 13.87 -12.77 14.61
N GLY A 204 13.78 -12.38 15.88
CA GLY A 204 13.39 -13.25 16.99
C GLY A 204 13.37 -12.52 18.33
N LEU A 205 13.15 -13.25 19.42
CA LEU A 205 13.30 -12.70 20.77
C LEU A 205 14.76 -12.78 21.22
N GLN A 206 15.29 -11.66 21.70
CA GLN A 206 16.58 -11.58 22.35
C GLN A 206 16.38 -11.09 23.80
N PRO A 207 16.64 -11.91 24.82
CA PRO A 207 16.77 -11.43 26.21
C PRO A 207 18.12 -10.75 26.42
N LEU A 208 18.18 -9.89 27.44
CA LEU A 208 19.43 -9.28 27.92
C LEU A 208 20.24 -10.29 28.74
N TYR A 209 21.49 -10.50 28.33
CA TYR A 209 22.51 -11.20 29.11
C TYR A 209 23.58 -10.20 29.56
N VAL A 210 23.91 -10.22 30.85
CA VAL A 210 24.97 -9.39 31.46
C VAL A 210 26.09 -10.31 31.95
N PRO A 211 27.36 -10.09 31.57
CA PRO A 211 28.50 -10.86 32.08
C PRO A 211 28.51 -10.94 33.62
N GLY A 212 28.89 -12.07 34.19
CA GLY A 212 28.90 -12.32 35.64
C GLY A 212 27.53 -12.41 36.33
N ARG A 213 26.43 -12.00 35.68
CA ARG A 213 25.06 -12.06 36.24
C ARG A 213 24.12 -13.02 35.51
N GLY A 214 24.33 -13.24 34.21
CA GLY A 214 23.49 -14.11 33.39
C GLY A 214 22.30 -13.37 32.76
N ARG A 215 21.15 -14.05 32.64
CA ARG A 215 19.92 -13.51 32.02
C ARG A 215 19.20 -12.56 32.97
N VAL A 216 18.88 -11.37 32.50
CA VAL A 216 17.99 -10.44 33.21
C VAL A 216 16.53 -10.78 32.84
N PRO A 217 15.60 -10.95 33.81
CA PRO A 217 14.19 -11.20 33.50
C PRO A 217 13.49 -9.95 32.92
N ASP A 218 12.33 -10.14 32.29
CA ASP A 218 11.52 -9.08 31.68
C ASP A 218 12.30 -8.17 30.72
N SER A 219 13.22 -8.75 29.95
CA SER A 219 14.19 -8.04 29.10
C SER A 219 14.12 -8.42 27.61
N GLU A 220 13.22 -9.34 27.27
CA GLU A 220 13.05 -9.91 25.93
C GLU A 220 12.58 -8.84 24.94
N ILE A 221 13.36 -8.57 23.89
CA ILE A 221 12.98 -7.66 22.80
C ILE A 221 12.85 -8.40 21.46
N CYS A 222 11.90 -7.98 20.63
CA CYS A 222 11.78 -8.45 19.25
C CYS A 222 12.81 -7.73 18.35
N THR A 223 13.86 -8.44 17.93
CA THR A 223 15.01 -7.84 17.24
C THR A 223 15.73 -8.81 16.30
N LEU A 224 16.80 -8.36 15.64
CA LEU A 224 17.67 -9.19 14.80
C LEU A 224 18.43 -10.22 15.65
N VAL A 225 18.31 -11.52 15.32
CA VAL A 225 18.96 -12.64 16.04
C VAL A 225 19.84 -13.52 15.12
N LYS A 226 20.12 -13.03 13.91
CA LYS A 226 20.99 -13.69 12.90
C LYS A 226 22.08 -12.71 12.43
N PRO A 227 23.17 -13.19 11.83
CA PRO A 227 24.31 -12.33 11.47
C PRO A 227 23.93 -11.10 10.63
N ARG A 228 24.51 -9.95 10.99
CA ARG A 228 24.25 -8.65 10.33
C ARG A 228 24.46 -8.70 8.81
N LEU A 229 25.43 -9.51 8.33
CA LEU A 229 25.66 -9.72 6.90
C LEU A 229 24.44 -10.30 6.17
N THR A 230 23.77 -11.30 6.75
CA THR A 230 22.57 -11.91 6.17
C THR A 230 21.43 -10.90 6.09
N TYR A 231 21.21 -10.16 7.17
CA TYR A 231 20.24 -9.05 7.21
C TYR A 231 20.56 -7.98 6.15
N ASN A 232 21.81 -7.53 6.06
CA ASN A 232 22.23 -6.51 5.11
C ASN A 232 21.98 -6.90 3.65
N LEU A 233 22.34 -8.13 3.28
CA LEU A 233 22.05 -8.65 1.94
C LEU A 233 20.54 -8.68 1.65
N ILE A 234 19.72 -9.10 2.63
CA ILE A 234 18.26 -9.09 2.50
C ILE A 234 17.74 -7.66 2.30
N ILE A 235 18.12 -6.71 3.16
CA ILE A 235 17.65 -5.31 3.08
C ILE A 235 18.05 -4.64 1.76
N GLN A 236 19.28 -4.84 1.29
CA GLN A 236 19.78 -4.25 0.05
C GLN A 236 19.04 -4.85 -1.16
N VAL A 237 18.90 -6.18 -1.23
CA VAL A 237 18.17 -6.86 -2.31
C VAL A 237 16.69 -6.49 -2.30
N THR A 238 16.01 -6.48 -1.15
CA THR A 238 14.60 -6.08 -1.09
C THR A 238 14.41 -4.60 -1.42
N THR A 239 15.33 -3.71 -1.06
CA THR A 239 15.22 -2.29 -1.41
C THR A 239 15.47 -2.05 -2.90
N ILE A 240 16.36 -2.80 -3.54
CA ILE A 240 16.51 -2.76 -5.01
C ILE A 240 15.24 -3.27 -5.71
N ILE A 241 14.72 -4.42 -5.28
CA ILE A 241 13.58 -5.10 -5.93
C ILE A 241 12.24 -4.39 -5.67
N PHE A 242 12.03 -3.81 -4.48
CA PHE A 242 10.75 -3.23 -4.07
C PHE A 242 10.75 -1.69 -3.97
N PHE A 243 11.89 -1.01 -3.85
CA PHE A 243 11.91 0.46 -3.92
C PHE A 243 12.40 0.94 -5.29
N PHE A 244 13.67 0.69 -5.64
CA PHE A 244 14.29 1.32 -6.81
C PHE A 244 13.71 0.83 -8.15
N LEU A 245 13.49 -0.48 -8.34
CA LEU A 245 12.91 -1.00 -9.59
C LEU A 245 11.44 -0.57 -9.79
N PRO A 246 10.54 -0.63 -8.77
CA PRO A 246 9.22 -0.02 -8.83
C PRO A 246 9.26 1.48 -9.12
N MET A 247 10.02 2.28 -8.37
CA MET A 247 10.07 3.73 -8.59
C MET A 247 10.60 4.10 -9.99
N GLY A 248 11.61 3.39 -10.50
CA GLY A 248 12.12 3.56 -11.86
C GLY A 248 11.10 3.19 -12.93
N THR A 249 10.50 1.99 -12.85
CA THR A 249 9.50 1.51 -13.83
C THR A 249 8.26 2.41 -13.82
N ILE A 250 7.73 2.76 -12.65
CA ILE A 250 6.64 3.71 -12.47
C ILE A 250 6.98 5.05 -13.14
N SER A 251 8.15 5.63 -12.86
CA SER A 251 8.56 6.92 -13.42
C SER A 251 8.62 6.91 -14.96
N VAL A 252 9.20 5.86 -15.55
CA VAL A 252 9.24 5.66 -17.01
C VAL A 252 7.83 5.52 -17.59
N LEU A 253 6.95 4.76 -16.95
CA LEU A 253 5.57 4.59 -17.42
C LEU A 253 4.80 5.92 -17.42
N TYR A 254 4.88 6.75 -16.38
CA TYR A 254 4.22 8.06 -16.37
C TYR A 254 4.84 9.07 -17.34
N LEU A 255 6.16 9.02 -17.55
CA LEU A 255 6.80 9.83 -18.61
C LEU A 255 6.24 9.47 -19.99
N LEU A 256 6.17 8.17 -20.33
CA LEU A 256 5.61 7.69 -21.60
C LEU A 256 4.13 8.04 -21.76
N ILE A 257 3.33 7.92 -20.69
CA ILE A 257 1.92 8.38 -20.71
C ILE A 257 1.86 9.90 -20.94
N GLY A 258 2.69 10.70 -20.26
CA GLY A 258 2.75 12.15 -20.43
C GLY A 258 3.09 12.58 -21.85
N LEU A 259 4.09 11.93 -22.46
CA LEU A 259 4.47 12.13 -23.86
C LEU A 259 3.33 11.76 -24.83
N GLN A 260 2.67 10.62 -24.62
CA GLN A 260 1.51 10.23 -25.43
C GLN A 260 0.35 11.23 -25.30
N LEU A 261 0.06 11.73 -24.10
CA LEU A 261 -0.98 12.75 -23.89
C LEU A 261 -0.61 14.12 -24.49
N LYS A 262 0.68 14.47 -24.56
CA LYS A 262 1.18 15.64 -25.30
C LYS A 262 1.00 15.45 -26.82
N LYS A 263 1.34 14.28 -27.36
CA LYS A 263 1.14 13.91 -28.77
C LYS A 263 -0.34 13.98 -29.16
N GLU A 264 -1.24 13.45 -28.33
CA GLU A 264 -2.68 13.55 -28.59
C GLU A 264 -3.18 15.01 -28.61
N LYS A 265 -2.75 15.86 -27.67
CA LYS A 265 -3.12 17.28 -27.64
C LYS A 265 -2.67 18.01 -28.90
N MET A 266 -1.46 17.74 -29.36
CA MET A 266 -0.91 18.33 -30.59
C MET A 266 -1.71 17.91 -31.82
N LEU A 267 -2.04 16.62 -31.95
CA LEU A 267 -2.86 16.11 -33.04
C LEU A 267 -4.29 16.71 -33.01
N GLU A 268 -4.87 16.87 -31.83
CA GLU A 268 -6.17 17.53 -31.64
C GLU A 268 -6.15 19.01 -32.06
N ALA A 269 -5.07 19.75 -31.73
CA ALA A 269 -4.91 21.14 -32.13
C ALA A 269 -4.69 21.30 -33.65
N LEU A 270 -3.96 20.38 -34.28
CA LEU A 270 -3.78 20.35 -35.74
C LEU A 270 -5.08 20.03 -36.46
N ALA A 271 -5.82 19.01 -36.01
CA ALA A 271 -7.13 18.66 -36.58
C ALA A 271 -8.17 19.79 -36.43
N ALA A 272 -8.12 20.54 -35.33
CA ALA A 272 -8.97 21.71 -35.11
C ALA A 272 -8.63 22.89 -36.05
N LYS A 273 -7.35 23.07 -36.42
CA LYS A 273 -6.94 24.04 -37.45
C LYS A 273 -7.33 23.59 -38.87
N ALA A 274 -7.40 22.29 -39.13
CA ALA A 274 -7.78 21.72 -40.42
C ALA A 274 -9.31 21.65 -40.68
N GLY A 275 -10.13 22.40 -39.92
CA GLY A 275 -11.57 22.58 -40.21
C GLY A 275 -12.48 21.36 -40.04
N SER A 276 -11.98 20.22 -39.53
CA SER A 276 -12.73 18.95 -39.55
C SER A 276 -13.99 18.95 -38.64
N SER A 277 -15.00 18.15 -39.02
CA SER A 277 -16.37 18.27 -38.54
C SER A 277 -16.54 18.12 -37.01
N ARG A 278 -17.21 19.11 -36.40
CA ARG A 278 -17.31 19.28 -34.94
C ARG A 278 -18.17 18.22 -34.23
N ASN A 279 -19.20 17.67 -34.88
CA ASN A 279 -20.23 16.88 -34.17
C ASN A 279 -19.75 15.53 -33.62
N CYS A 280 -18.96 14.75 -34.38
CA CYS A 280 -18.48 13.44 -33.89
C CYS A 280 -17.40 13.57 -32.79
N HIS A 281 -16.74 14.72 -32.69
CA HIS A 281 -15.62 14.93 -31.77
C HIS A 281 -16.02 14.99 -30.30
N ASN A 282 -17.24 15.46 -29.98
CA ASN A 282 -17.60 15.84 -28.60
C ASN A 282 -17.57 14.65 -27.63
N THR A 283 -18.23 13.53 -27.98
CA THR A 283 -18.29 12.31 -27.17
C THR A 283 -16.94 11.60 -27.05
N ARG A 284 -16.09 11.70 -28.07
CA ARG A 284 -14.72 11.13 -28.09
C ARG A 284 -13.76 11.98 -27.26
N GLY A 285 -13.88 13.31 -27.35
CA GLY A 285 -13.15 14.29 -26.55
C GLY A 285 -13.42 14.16 -25.05
N GLN A 286 -14.69 14.09 -24.62
CA GLN A 286 -15.03 13.91 -23.21
C GLN A 286 -14.41 12.63 -22.59
N LYS A 287 -14.37 11.52 -23.34
CA LYS A 287 -13.69 10.28 -22.90
C LYS A 287 -12.19 10.48 -22.70
N LYS A 288 -11.52 11.24 -23.59
CA LYS A 288 -10.10 11.59 -23.44
C LYS A 288 -9.83 12.56 -22.29
N VAL A 289 -10.66 13.58 -22.08
CA VAL A 289 -10.51 14.53 -20.95
C VAL A 289 -10.57 13.79 -19.61
N LYS A 290 -11.56 12.90 -19.43
CA LYS A 290 -11.69 12.07 -18.22
C LYS A 290 -10.49 11.13 -18.03
N ARG A 291 -9.91 10.58 -19.11
CA ARG A 291 -8.66 9.79 -19.08
C ARG A 291 -7.43 10.64 -18.68
N ARG A 292 -7.32 11.88 -19.16
CA ARG A 292 -6.24 12.83 -18.79
C ARG A 292 -6.32 13.21 -17.31
N GLN A 293 -7.52 13.45 -16.77
CA GLN A 293 -7.73 13.72 -15.34
C GLN A 293 -7.28 12.55 -14.47
N VAL A 294 -7.70 11.32 -14.79
CA VAL A 294 -7.28 10.10 -14.07
C VAL A 294 -5.76 9.89 -14.15
N THR A 295 -5.12 10.24 -15.27
CA THR A 295 -3.66 10.20 -15.37
C THR A 295 -3.00 11.23 -14.44
N LYS A 296 -3.49 12.48 -14.39
CA LYS A 296 -2.95 13.52 -13.50
C LYS A 296 -3.10 13.12 -12.02
N MET A 297 -4.23 12.51 -11.64
CA MET A 297 -4.42 11.93 -10.29
C MET A 297 -3.31 10.96 -9.92
N LEU A 298 -3.01 10.03 -10.83
CA LEU A 298 -2.05 8.95 -10.57
C LEU A 298 -0.60 9.42 -10.58
N PHE A 299 -0.25 10.43 -11.39
CA PHE A 299 1.07 11.08 -11.28
C PHE A 299 1.28 11.70 -9.89
N VAL A 300 0.26 12.37 -9.33
CA VAL A 300 0.34 12.89 -7.96
C VAL A 300 0.46 11.76 -6.94
N LEU A 301 -0.28 10.65 -7.13
CA LEU A 301 -0.16 9.46 -6.27
C LEU A 301 1.28 8.91 -6.27
N VAL A 302 1.95 8.84 -7.42
CA VAL A 302 3.36 8.42 -7.51
C VAL A 302 4.31 9.36 -6.77
N VAL A 303 4.14 10.68 -6.92
CA VAL A 303 5.00 11.66 -6.24
C VAL A 303 4.81 11.58 -4.72
N VAL A 304 3.56 11.48 -4.24
CA VAL A 304 3.26 11.28 -2.82
C VAL A 304 3.80 9.94 -2.33
N PHE A 305 3.64 8.85 -3.10
CA PHE A 305 4.19 7.54 -2.76
C PHE A 305 5.71 7.60 -2.61
N GLY A 306 6.43 8.13 -3.60
CA GLY A 306 7.88 8.28 -3.53
C GLY A 306 8.36 9.10 -2.33
N ILE A 307 7.70 10.23 -2.03
CA ILE A 307 8.02 11.09 -0.89
C ILE A 307 7.74 10.40 0.45
N CYS A 308 6.63 9.66 0.57
CA CYS A 308 6.28 8.96 1.81
C CYS A 308 7.12 7.70 2.05
N TRP A 309 7.61 7.03 1.01
CA TRP A 309 8.35 5.77 1.11
C TRP A 309 9.88 5.93 1.13
N ALA A 310 10.42 7.00 0.55
CA ALA A 310 11.87 7.25 0.56
C ALA A 310 12.49 7.37 1.98
N PRO A 311 11.86 8.00 2.99
CA PRO A 311 12.39 8.04 4.35
C PRO A 311 12.53 6.64 4.97
N PHE A 312 11.51 5.78 4.82
CA PHE A 312 11.49 4.41 5.38
C PHE A 312 12.57 3.51 4.75
N HIS A 313 12.77 3.58 3.44
CA HIS A 313 13.86 2.86 2.80
C HIS A 313 15.24 3.46 3.13
N THR A 314 15.34 4.78 3.30
CA THR A 314 16.60 5.43 3.76
C THR A 314 16.98 4.98 5.17
N ASP A 315 16.04 4.94 6.11
CA ASP A 315 16.25 4.46 7.49
C ASP A 315 16.84 3.04 7.51
N ARG A 316 16.20 2.11 6.79
CA ARG A 316 16.66 0.71 6.64
C ARG A 316 18.04 0.60 5.97
N LEU A 317 18.34 1.43 4.97
CA LEU A 317 19.65 1.43 4.31
C LEU A 317 20.75 2.03 5.21
N VAL A 318 20.47 3.10 5.96
CA VAL A 318 21.42 3.67 6.93
C VAL A 318 21.74 2.64 8.02
N TRP A 319 20.72 1.98 8.58
CA TRP A 319 20.90 0.88 9.53
C TRP A 319 21.69 -0.31 8.94
N SER A 320 21.59 -0.54 7.63
CA SER A 320 22.33 -1.61 6.95
C SER A 320 23.79 -1.26 6.65
N PHE A 321 24.09 -0.03 6.23
CA PHE A 321 25.44 0.38 5.81
C PHE A 321 26.31 0.92 6.94
N VAL A 322 25.73 1.50 8.00
CA VAL A 322 26.51 2.06 9.13
C VAL A 322 26.87 0.96 10.12
N SER A 323 28.12 0.47 10.03
CA SER A 323 28.69 -0.50 10.96
C SER A 323 29.13 0.12 12.28
N THR A 324 29.67 1.34 12.25
CA THR A 324 30.19 2.08 13.42
C THR A 324 29.31 3.28 13.75
N TRP A 325 28.76 3.31 14.96
CA TRP A 325 27.84 4.35 15.41
C TRP A 325 28.49 5.28 16.42
N THR A 326 28.41 6.59 16.17
CA THR A 326 28.73 7.63 17.17
C THR A 326 27.46 8.11 17.86
N SER A 327 27.57 8.68 19.07
CA SER A 327 26.41 9.20 19.82
C SER A 327 25.59 10.22 19.02
N ASN A 328 26.27 11.11 18.28
CA ASN A 328 25.63 12.09 17.41
C ASN A 328 24.87 11.43 16.25
N MET A 329 25.43 10.37 15.64
CA MET A 329 24.75 9.60 14.59
C MET A 329 23.51 8.88 15.13
N LEU A 330 23.59 8.28 16.33
CA LEU A 330 22.47 7.56 16.92
C LEU A 330 21.31 8.51 17.30
N HIS A 331 21.63 9.69 17.85
CA HIS A 331 20.63 10.72 18.17
C HIS A 331 19.97 11.28 16.90
N MET A 332 20.74 11.54 15.83
CA MET A 332 20.17 11.93 14.53
C MET A 332 19.29 10.82 13.93
N PHE A 333 19.72 9.56 14.04
CA PHE A 333 18.97 8.40 13.56
C PHE A 333 17.63 8.22 14.29
N GLN A 334 17.53 8.51 15.59
CA GLN A 334 16.24 8.51 16.31
C GLN A 334 15.21 9.44 15.66
N TYR A 335 15.61 10.67 15.28
CA TYR A 335 14.72 11.59 14.59
C TYR A 335 14.38 11.13 13.17
N VAL A 336 15.36 10.63 12.40
CA VAL A 336 15.13 10.08 11.06
C VAL A 336 14.14 8.92 11.11
N HIS A 337 14.32 7.99 12.06
CA HIS A 337 13.45 6.82 12.23
C HIS A 337 12.00 7.21 12.52
N ILE A 338 11.78 8.11 13.49
CA ILE A 338 10.44 8.64 13.83
C ILE A 338 9.79 9.34 12.63
N ILE A 339 10.55 10.20 11.92
CA ILE A 339 10.06 10.86 10.71
C ILE A 339 9.73 9.82 9.63
N SER A 340 10.53 8.75 9.52
CA SER A 340 10.29 7.68 8.56
C SER A 340 8.98 6.92 8.82
N GLY A 341 8.66 6.60 10.08
CA GLY A 341 7.39 5.99 10.49
C GLY A 341 6.19 6.91 10.20
N VAL A 342 6.29 8.19 10.57
CA VAL A 342 5.25 9.20 10.25
C VAL A 342 4.98 9.27 8.74
N PHE A 343 6.01 9.32 7.90
CA PHE A 343 5.84 9.36 6.44
C PHE A 343 5.29 8.04 5.87
N PHE A 344 5.72 6.90 6.41
CA PHE A 344 5.24 5.56 6.04
C PHE A 344 3.71 5.43 6.24
N TYR A 345 3.19 5.70 7.46
CA TYR A 345 1.74 5.64 7.71
C TYR A 345 0.95 6.75 7.00
N LEU A 346 1.55 7.93 6.81
CA LEU A 346 0.93 9.02 6.05
C LEU A 346 0.63 8.62 4.60
N SER A 347 1.41 7.71 4.00
CA SER A 347 1.13 7.19 2.65
C SER A 347 -0.26 6.55 2.54
N SER A 348 -0.65 5.75 3.54
CA SER A 348 -1.94 5.07 3.60
C SER A 348 -3.11 6.02 3.86
N ALA A 349 -2.89 7.12 4.60
CA ALA A 349 -3.90 8.17 4.77
C ALA A 349 -4.02 9.09 3.54
N ALA A 350 -2.96 9.27 2.75
CA ALA A 350 -2.98 10.11 1.57
C ALA A 350 -3.80 9.52 0.41
N ASN A 351 -3.83 8.19 0.27
CA ASN A 351 -4.53 7.50 -0.83
C ASN A 351 -6.03 7.90 -0.94
N PRO A 352 -6.87 7.79 0.12
CA PRO A 352 -8.26 8.27 0.09
C PRO A 352 -8.44 9.77 -0.18
N ILE A 353 -7.52 10.61 0.29
CA ILE A 353 -7.55 12.06 0.07
C ILE A 353 -7.38 12.33 -1.44
N LEU A 354 -6.37 11.72 -2.06
CA LEU A 354 -6.11 11.85 -3.49
C LEU A 354 -7.29 11.38 -4.34
N TYR A 355 -7.96 10.28 -3.97
CA TYR A 355 -9.16 9.81 -4.68
C TYR A 355 -10.30 10.83 -4.61
N ASN A 356 -10.56 11.43 -3.43
CA ASN A 356 -11.65 12.38 -3.23
C ASN A 356 -11.39 13.76 -3.86
N LEU A 357 -10.15 14.25 -3.81
CA LEU A 357 -9.78 15.52 -4.45
C LEU A 357 -9.82 15.42 -5.99
N MET A 358 -9.31 14.32 -6.54
CA MET A 358 -9.01 14.23 -7.98
C MET A 358 -10.07 13.49 -8.81
N SER A 359 -10.91 12.65 -8.19
CA SER A 359 -11.96 11.87 -8.88
C SER A 359 -13.36 12.20 -8.37
N THR A 360 -14.13 12.94 -9.18
CA THR A 360 -15.49 13.37 -8.82
C THR A 360 -16.40 12.18 -8.50
N ARG A 361 -16.26 11.07 -9.24
CA ARG A 361 -17.00 9.82 -9.02
C ARG A 361 -16.78 9.19 -7.65
N PHE A 362 -15.56 9.23 -7.13
CA PHE A 362 -15.29 8.75 -5.76
C PHE A 362 -15.94 9.70 -4.76
N ARG A 363 -15.75 11.02 -4.92
CA ARG A 363 -16.35 12.05 -4.06
C ARG A 363 -17.88 12.02 -4.02
N GLU A 364 -18.53 11.75 -5.16
CA GLU A 364 -19.99 11.57 -5.28
C GLU A 364 -20.47 10.35 -4.47
N MET A 365 -19.80 9.20 -4.60
CA MET A 365 -20.16 7.97 -3.89
C MET A 365 -19.79 7.99 -2.40
N PHE A 366 -18.69 8.66 -2.02
CA PHE A 366 -18.36 8.92 -0.62
C PHE A 366 -19.47 9.73 0.06
N LYS A 367 -19.99 10.78 -0.60
CA LYS A 367 -21.15 11.52 -0.10
C LYS A 367 -22.41 10.65 -0.01
N GLU A 368 -22.71 9.81 -1.00
CA GLU A 368 -23.87 8.91 -0.92
C GLU A 368 -23.78 7.96 0.28
N VAL A 369 -22.62 7.32 0.49
CA VAL A 369 -22.40 6.37 1.59
C VAL A 369 -22.44 7.05 2.97
N MET A 370 -21.84 8.24 3.11
CA MET A 370 -21.83 8.96 4.40
C MET A 370 -23.18 9.62 4.72
N CYS A 371 -23.88 10.21 3.74
CA CYS A 371 -25.10 10.97 4.00
C CYS A 371 -26.39 10.12 3.94
N HIS A 372 -26.39 8.99 3.21
CA HIS A 372 -27.58 8.13 3.05
C HIS A 372 -27.27 6.63 3.23
N PRO A 373 -26.83 6.17 4.44
CA PRO A 373 -26.40 4.78 4.65
C PRO A 373 -27.45 3.73 4.22
N GLY A 374 -28.72 3.94 4.58
CA GLY A 374 -29.80 2.95 4.44
C GLY A 374 -30.56 2.93 3.10
N GLN A 375 -30.60 4.01 2.32
CA GLN A 375 -31.44 4.05 1.12
C GLN A 375 -30.81 3.31 -0.08
N ARG A 376 -31.12 2.01 -0.22
CA ARG A 376 -31.03 1.29 -1.50
C ARG A 376 -32.10 1.80 -2.48
N ARG A 377 -31.97 3.04 -2.97
CA ARG A 377 -32.86 3.52 -4.05
C ARG A 377 -32.65 2.65 -5.30
N PRO A 378 -33.70 2.08 -5.91
CA PRO A 378 -33.63 1.68 -7.31
C PRO A 378 -33.34 2.94 -8.12
N TRP A 379 -32.13 3.07 -8.67
CA TRP A 379 -31.75 4.30 -9.37
C TRP A 379 -32.54 4.40 -10.68
N ALA A 380 -33.65 5.15 -10.65
CA ALA A 380 -34.46 5.45 -11.82
C ALA A 380 -33.59 6.02 -12.95
N ARG A 381 -33.78 5.50 -14.16
CA ARG A 381 -32.89 5.49 -15.35
C ARG A 381 -32.47 6.85 -15.95
N LYS A 382 -32.15 7.86 -15.13
CA LYS A 382 -31.69 9.21 -15.52
C LYS A 382 -30.22 9.26 -15.99
N TYR A 383 -29.76 8.21 -16.67
CA TYR A 383 -28.58 8.26 -17.54
C TYR A 383 -28.69 7.29 -18.72
N SER A 384 -29.88 7.18 -19.32
CA SER A 384 -29.92 6.90 -20.76
C SER A 384 -29.18 8.02 -21.49
N PRO A 385 -28.08 7.76 -22.22
CA PRO A 385 -27.71 8.66 -23.29
C PRO A 385 -28.85 8.58 -24.32
N SER A 386 -29.55 9.68 -24.57
CA SER A 386 -30.54 9.74 -25.66
C SER A 386 -29.82 9.61 -26.99
N VAL A 387 -29.64 8.36 -27.43
CA VAL A 387 -29.49 8.04 -28.86
C VAL A 387 -30.87 8.26 -29.46
N THR A 388 -31.19 9.53 -29.73
CA THR A 388 -32.28 9.87 -30.63
C THR A 388 -31.95 9.17 -31.94
N ARG A 389 -32.74 8.15 -32.30
CA ARG A 389 -32.60 7.41 -33.56
C ARG A 389 -33.14 8.28 -34.69
N THR A 390 -32.49 9.43 -34.92
CA THR A 390 -32.78 10.34 -36.01
C THR A 390 -32.51 9.61 -37.30
N THR A 391 -33.57 9.08 -37.91
CA THR A 391 -33.56 8.52 -39.25
C THR A 391 -33.29 9.64 -40.24
N THR A 392 -32.01 9.89 -40.54
CA THR A 392 -31.60 10.74 -41.64
C THR A 392 -31.93 10.06 -42.96
N ARG A 393 -33.20 10.15 -43.37
CA ARG A 393 -33.64 9.89 -44.73
C ARG A 393 -33.15 11.04 -45.60
N SER A 394 -31.90 10.96 -46.05
CA SER A 394 -31.36 11.84 -47.07
C SER A 394 -32.12 11.61 -48.38
N THR A 395 -32.64 12.68 -48.96
CA THR A 395 -33.22 12.69 -50.30
C THR A 395 -32.10 12.70 -51.34
N GLU A 396 -31.91 11.58 -52.03
CA GLU A 396 -31.43 11.61 -53.41
C GLU A 396 -32.68 11.62 -54.32
N CYS A 397 -32.69 12.54 -55.27
CA CYS A 397 -33.74 12.68 -56.27
C CYS A 397 -33.13 12.43 -57.65
N GLU A 398 -33.36 11.25 -58.21
CA GLU A 398 -33.27 11.01 -59.66
C GLU A 398 -34.47 10.18 -60.13
N PRO A 399 -34.89 10.32 -61.40
CA PRO A 399 -36.19 9.82 -61.87
C PRO A 399 -36.20 8.33 -62.23
N VAL A 400 -37.36 7.70 -62.04
CA VAL A 400 -37.64 6.28 -62.36
C VAL A 400 -38.30 6.19 -63.75
N PRO A 401 -37.99 5.17 -64.56
CA PRO A 401 -39.03 4.18 -64.90
C PRO A 401 -38.48 2.74 -64.97
N GLY A 402 -39.03 1.77 -64.20
CA GLY A 402 -38.47 0.42 -64.18
C GLY A 402 -39.12 -0.66 -63.28
N ALA A 403 -40.44 -0.85 -63.36
CA ALA A 403 -41.20 -2.08 -63.08
C ALA A 403 -41.00 -2.94 -61.77
N ASN A 404 -42.14 -3.22 -61.13
CA ASN A 404 -42.50 -4.45 -60.37
C ASN A 404 -41.98 -4.70 -58.93
N GLY A 405 -42.93 -5.02 -58.02
CA GLY A 405 -42.72 -5.91 -56.86
C GLY A 405 -42.88 -5.29 -55.46
N LEU A 406 -43.65 -5.94 -54.59
CA LEU A 406 -43.85 -5.63 -53.15
C LEU A 406 -44.02 -6.97 -52.36
N PRO A 407 -44.05 -7.03 -51.00
CA PRO A 407 -42.85 -7.28 -50.18
C PRO A 407 -43.03 -8.44 -49.15
N LEU A 408 -42.51 -8.28 -47.91
CA LEU A 408 -42.50 -9.20 -46.72
C LEU A 408 -41.38 -10.27 -46.71
N SER A 409 -40.80 -10.67 -45.56
CA SER A 409 -40.91 -10.21 -44.15
C SER A 409 -39.64 -10.50 -43.33
N ASP A 410 -39.53 -9.92 -42.13
CA ASP A 410 -38.43 -10.10 -41.16
C ASP A 410 -38.40 -11.49 -40.46
N ALA A 411 -37.23 -11.82 -39.88
CA ALA A 411 -37.09 -12.69 -38.70
C ALA A 411 -35.80 -12.35 -37.94
N GLU A 412 -35.87 -12.22 -36.60
CA GLU A 412 -34.72 -12.13 -35.69
C GLU A 412 -34.49 -13.48 -35.00
N GLU A 413 -33.29 -13.75 -34.49
CA GLU A 413 -33.09 -14.77 -33.45
C GLU A 413 -32.04 -14.32 -32.42
N TYR A 414 -32.33 -14.59 -31.15
CA TYR A 414 -31.53 -14.30 -29.95
C TYR A 414 -31.50 -15.56 -29.09
N GLU A 415 -30.33 -16.07 -28.71
CA GLU A 415 -30.24 -17.11 -27.67
C GLU A 415 -30.15 -16.49 -26.27
N LEU A 416 -31.06 -16.88 -25.37
CA LEU A 416 -31.00 -16.58 -23.93
C LEU A 416 -31.92 -17.52 -23.13
N GLU A 417 -31.35 -18.52 -22.44
CA GLU A 417 -31.80 -19.20 -21.20
C GLU A 417 -30.76 -20.30 -20.87
N ASP A 418 -30.66 -20.96 -19.71
CA ASP A 418 -31.52 -21.15 -18.52
C ASP A 418 -30.93 -20.38 -17.27
N MET A 419 -31.58 -20.08 -16.13
CA MET A 419 -32.74 -20.62 -15.38
C MET A 419 -32.50 -22.00 -14.72
N ASP A 420 -33.19 -22.49 -13.67
CA ASP A 420 -34.09 -21.91 -12.64
C ASP A 420 -33.87 -22.74 -11.33
N ARG A 421 -34.54 -22.67 -10.16
CA ARG A 421 -35.63 -21.87 -9.55
C ARG A 421 -35.41 -21.81 -8.03
N GLY A 422 -35.94 -20.80 -7.31
CA GLY A 422 -35.79 -20.77 -5.84
C GLY A 422 -36.47 -19.63 -5.08
N GLN A 423 -37.75 -19.33 -5.33
CA GLN A 423 -38.49 -18.31 -4.58
C GLN A 423 -39.78 -18.89 -3.99
N ALA A 424 -39.93 -18.79 -2.67
CA ALA A 424 -41.15 -19.14 -1.93
C ALA A 424 -41.63 -17.91 -1.16
N SER A 425 -42.96 -17.73 -1.09
CA SER A 425 -43.60 -16.53 -0.53
C SER A 425 -44.43 -16.85 0.72
N THR A 426 -44.26 -16.08 1.78
CA THR A 426 -45.24 -15.99 2.87
C THR A 426 -45.31 -14.58 3.45
N HIS A 427 -46.49 -14.28 3.98
CA HIS A 427 -47.02 -12.98 4.39
C HIS A 427 -46.16 -12.14 5.35
N ALA A 428 -46.43 -10.83 5.33
CA ALA A 428 -46.07 -9.92 6.41
C ALA A 428 -47.08 -9.99 7.56
N MET A 429 -46.60 -9.80 8.79
CA MET A 429 -47.41 -9.33 9.92
C MET A 429 -46.56 -8.42 10.84
N SER A 430 -47.18 -7.81 11.84
CA SER A 430 -46.66 -6.64 12.57
C SER A 430 -46.19 -6.97 13.99
N LEU A 431 -45.59 -5.94 14.64
CA LEU A 431 -45.26 -5.76 16.06
C LEU A 431 -43.88 -6.22 16.56
N CYS A 432 -43.37 -5.40 17.49
CA CYS A 432 -42.11 -5.45 18.26
C CYS A 432 -40.81 -5.39 17.43
#